data_AF-A6YFS9-F1
#
_entry.id   AF-A6YFS9-F1
#
_cell.length_a   1.000
_cell.length_b   1.000
_cell.length_c   1.000
_cell.angle_alpha   90.00
_cell.angle_beta   90.00
_cell.angle_gamma   90.00
#
_symmetry.space_group_name_H-M   'P 1'
#
loop_
_entity.id
_entity.type
_entity.pdbx_description
1 polymer ?
#
loop_
_entity_poly.entity_id
_entity_poly.type
_entity_poly.pdbx_seq_one_letter_code
_entity_poly.pdbx_strand_id
1 'polypeptide(L)'
;MSERIEQAVIAEQQAKISLGKALEEAVEAEAKAESAYKEAKSETVKARRAALRGGWDEKSLRRLGLLKTPRPSKKSDTAQEEESTVDSAPTSEHQH
;
A
#
# COMPACT_ATOMS: atom_id res chain seq x y z
N MET A 1 -13.02 -20.45 -40.76
CA MET A 1 -11.96 -20.45 -39.71
C MET A 1 -11.66 -19.04 -39.21
N SER A 2 -11.64 -18.03 -40.08
CA SER A 2 -11.45 -16.60 -39.76
C SER A 2 -12.39 -16.06 -38.68
N GLU A 3 -13.70 -16.31 -38.79
CA GLU A 3 -14.71 -15.76 -37.88
C GLU A 3 -14.52 -16.18 -36.40
N ARG A 4 -14.06 -17.42 -36.15
CA ARG A 4 -13.79 -17.89 -34.77
C ARG A 4 -12.59 -17.19 -34.14
N ILE A 5 -11.58 -16.85 -34.95
CA ILE A 5 -10.39 -16.13 -34.48
C ILE A 5 -10.77 -14.68 -34.17
N GLU A 6 -11.54 -14.04 -35.05
CA GLU A 6 -12.05 -12.68 -34.84
C GLU A 6 -12.90 -12.59 -33.57
N GLN A 7 -13.81 -13.54 -33.35
CA GLN A 7 -14.62 -13.60 -32.12
C GLN A 7 -13.76 -13.78 -30.86
N ALA A 8 -12.72 -14.60 -30.90
CA ALA A 8 -11.81 -14.80 -29.77
C ALA A 8 -11.03 -13.51 -29.43
N VAL A 9 -10.54 -12.81 -30.44
CA VAL A 9 -9.83 -11.53 -30.26
C VAL A 9 -10.76 -10.45 -29.70
N ILE A 10 -12.00 -10.37 -30.19
CA ILE A 10 -12.99 -9.42 -29.68
C ILE A 10 -13.30 -9.71 -28.20
N ALA A 11 -13.51 -10.98 -27.83
CA ALA A 11 -13.77 -11.38 -26.45
C ALA A 11 -12.59 -11.04 -25.53
N GLU A 12 -11.35 -11.27 -25.97
CA GLU A 12 -10.15 -10.91 -25.21
C GLU A 12 -10.04 -9.39 -25.00
N GLN A 13 -10.33 -8.59 -26.04
CA GLN A 13 -10.32 -7.13 -25.93
C GLN A 13 -11.42 -6.63 -24.98
N GLN A 14 -12.62 -7.21 -25.04
CA GLN A 14 -13.70 -6.89 -24.11
C GLN A 14 -13.33 -7.22 -22.65
N ALA A 15 -12.67 -8.35 -22.42
CA ALA A 15 -12.17 -8.72 -21.10
C ALA A 15 -11.15 -7.69 -20.58
N LYS A 16 -10.18 -7.29 -21.41
CA LYS A 16 -9.20 -6.24 -21.05
C LYS A 16 -9.87 -4.90 -20.74
N ILE A 17 -10.86 -4.48 -21.53
CA ILE A 17 -11.61 -3.25 -21.29
C ILE A 17 -12.37 -3.33 -19.96
N SER A 18 -13.01 -4.47 -19.66
CA SER A 18 -13.74 -4.65 -18.40
C SER A 18 -12.82 -4.56 -17.17
N LEU A 19 -11.63 -5.17 -17.25
CA LEU A 19 -10.62 -5.11 -16.19
C LEU A 19 -10.07 -3.69 -16.04
N GLY A 20 -9.84 -2.98 -17.14
CA GLY A 20 -9.40 -1.59 -17.12
C GLY A 20 -10.41 -0.67 -16.40
N LYS A 21 -11.71 -0.83 -16.70
CA LYS A 21 -12.77 -0.07 -16.03
C LYS A 21 -12.87 -0.39 -14.54
N ALA A 22 -12.75 -1.66 -14.16
CA ALA A 22 -12.75 -2.06 -12.75
C ALA A 22 -11.55 -1.47 -11.99
N LEU A 23 -10.38 -1.41 -12.62
CA LEU A 23 -9.21 -0.77 -12.04
C LEU A 23 -9.40 0.74 -11.88
N GLU A 24 -9.93 1.42 -12.90
CA GLU A 24 -10.23 2.86 -12.85
C GLU A 24 -11.20 3.18 -11.70
N GLU A 25 -12.28 2.40 -11.56
CA GLU A 25 -13.23 2.53 -10.45
C GLU A 25 -12.56 2.31 -9.08
N ALA A 26 -11.70 1.29 -8.96
CA ALA A 26 -10.98 1.01 -7.72
C ALA A 26 -10.00 2.14 -7.34
N VAL A 27 -9.28 2.71 -8.32
CA VAL A 27 -8.37 3.83 -8.10
C VAL A 27 -9.13 5.09 -7.69
N GLU A 28 -10.28 5.37 -8.31
CA GLU A 28 -11.13 6.47 -7.89
C GLU A 28 -11.67 6.28 -6.47
N ALA A 29 -12.09 5.05 -6.12
CA ALA A 29 -12.59 4.73 -4.80
C ALA A 29 -11.49 4.89 -3.74
N GLU A 30 -10.26 4.45 -4.05
CA GLU A 30 -9.08 4.66 -3.21
C GLU A 30 -8.81 6.15 -3.00
N ALA A 31 -8.78 6.95 -4.07
CA ALA A 31 -8.55 8.38 -3.98
C ALA A 31 -9.62 9.10 -3.13
N LYS A 32 -10.90 8.72 -3.27
CA LYS A 32 -12.01 9.23 -2.44
C LYS A 32 -11.89 8.80 -0.98
N ALA A 33 -11.49 7.55 -0.72
CA ALA A 33 -11.27 7.07 0.64
C ALA A 33 -10.08 7.77 1.31
N GLU A 34 -9.00 8.02 0.55
CA GLU A 34 -7.84 8.74 1.03
C GLU A 34 -8.16 10.20 1.39
N SER A 35 -8.93 10.90 0.55
CA SER A 35 -9.33 12.29 0.85
C SER A 35 -10.18 12.34 2.11
N ALA A 36 -11.19 11.48 2.22
CA ALA A 36 -12.03 11.35 3.41
C ALA A 36 -11.20 11.00 4.67
N TYR A 37 -10.21 10.11 4.54
CA TYR A 37 -9.31 9.78 5.63
C TYR A 37 -8.43 10.97 6.04
N LYS A 38 -7.89 11.74 5.09
CA LYS A 38 -7.10 12.94 5.36
C LYS A 38 -7.93 14.00 6.09
N GLU A 39 -9.17 14.21 5.67
CA GLU A 39 -10.11 15.13 6.33
C GLU A 39 -10.42 14.69 7.75
N ALA A 40 -10.87 13.44 7.94
CA ALA A 40 -11.15 12.87 9.25
C ALA A 40 -9.92 12.91 10.17
N LYS A 41 -8.72 12.64 9.64
CA LYS A 41 -7.47 12.77 10.39
C LYS A 41 -7.21 14.21 10.82
N SER A 42 -7.48 15.19 9.96
CA SER A 42 -7.34 16.60 10.34
C SER A 42 -8.30 17.00 11.46
N GLU A 43 -9.53 16.50 11.42
CA GLU A 43 -10.56 16.76 12.43
C GLU A 43 -10.22 16.11 13.77
N THR A 44 -9.77 14.85 13.77
CA THR A 44 -9.33 14.18 15.00
C THR A 44 -8.16 14.92 15.66
N VAL A 45 -7.23 15.48 14.88
CA VAL A 45 -6.14 16.32 15.42
C VAL A 45 -6.68 17.62 16.02
N LYS A 46 -7.63 18.30 15.36
CA LYS A 46 -8.28 19.51 15.90
C LYS A 46 -9.01 19.20 17.20
N ALA A 47 -9.82 18.13 17.23
CA ALA A 47 -10.56 17.69 18.41
C ALA A 47 -9.62 17.31 19.56
N ARG A 48 -8.52 16.60 19.27
CA ARG A 48 -7.49 16.29 20.27
C ARG A 48 -6.91 17.57 20.87
N ARG A 49 -6.53 18.55 20.04
CA ARG A 49 -5.99 19.83 20.51
C ARG A 49 -7.02 20.60 21.35
N ALA A 50 -8.29 20.58 20.96
CA ALA A 50 -9.37 21.21 21.72
C ALA A 50 -9.55 20.55 23.09
N ALA A 51 -9.54 19.21 23.16
CA ALA A 51 -9.63 18.47 24.42
C ALA A 51 -8.47 18.82 25.37
N LEU A 52 -7.23 18.82 24.85
CA LEU A 52 -6.05 19.19 25.64
C LEU A 52 -6.13 20.65 26.16
N ARG A 53 -6.60 21.59 25.33
CA ARG A 53 -6.84 22.99 25.77
C ARG A 53 -7.95 23.09 26.80
N GLY A 54 -8.95 22.22 26.73
CA GLY A 54 -10.03 22.11 27.71
C GLY A 54 -9.63 21.42 29.03
N GLY A 55 -8.34 21.13 29.23
CA GLY A 55 -7.82 20.55 30.47
C GLY A 55 -7.85 19.02 30.54
N TRP A 56 -8.18 18.33 29.44
CA TRP A 56 -8.05 16.88 29.40
C TRP A 56 -6.57 16.48 29.36
N ASP A 57 -6.20 15.48 30.16
CA ASP A 57 -4.87 14.90 30.12
C ASP A 57 -4.77 13.75 29.11
N GLU A 58 -3.58 13.62 28.53
CA GLU A 58 -3.32 12.60 27.50
C GLU A 58 -3.47 11.17 28.03
N LYS A 59 -3.25 10.94 29.34
CA LYS A 59 -3.38 9.62 29.97
C LYS A 59 -4.85 9.21 30.08
N SER A 60 -5.75 10.13 30.45
CA SER A 60 -7.20 9.86 30.45
C SER A 60 -7.73 9.64 29.03
N LEU A 61 -7.29 10.42 28.04
CA LEU A 61 -7.69 10.20 26.64
C LEU A 61 -7.23 8.83 26.12
N ARG A 62 -6.03 8.36 26.50
CA ARG A 62 -5.56 7.00 26.19
C ARG A 62 -6.36 5.92 26.91
N ARG A 63 -6.69 6.12 28.19
CA ARG A 63 -7.53 5.19 28.97
C ARG A 63 -8.93 5.02 28.38
N LEU A 64 -9.49 6.10 27.83
CA LEU A 64 -10.77 6.09 27.12
C LEU A 64 -10.69 5.54 25.69
N GLY A 65 -9.50 5.17 25.21
CA GLY A 65 -9.30 4.66 23.85
C GLY A 65 -9.41 5.72 22.75
N LEU A 66 -9.47 7.00 23.11
CA LEU A 66 -9.58 8.13 22.16
C LEU A 66 -8.25 8.51 21.52
N LEU A 67 -7.14 8.02 22.08
CA LEU A 67 -5.81 8.09 21.51
C LEU A 67 -5.29 6.70 21.22
N LYS A 68 -4.92 6.45 19.95
CA LYS A 68 -4.21 5.23 19.59
C LYS A 68 -2.87 5.21 20.32
N THR A 69 -2.71 4.28 21.24
CA THR A 69 -1.38 3.90 21.73
C THR A 69 -0.66 3.19 20.59
N PRO A 70 0.61 3.52 20.30
CA PRO A 70 1.40 2.71 19.39
C PRO A 70 1.41 1.29 19.96
N ARG A 71 0.87 0.33 19.20
CA ARG A 71 1.03 -1.09 19.53
C ARG A 71 2.55 -1.36 19.57
N PRO A 72 3.07 -2.06 20.59
CA PRO A 72 4.46 -2.48 20.56
C PRO A 72 4.66 -3.31 19.29
N SER A 73 5.56 -2.87 18.40
CA SER A 73 5.99 -3.68 17.28
C SER A 73 6.74 -4.87 17.87
N LYS A 74 6.21 -6.09 17.68
CA LYS A 74 7.05 -7.28 17.79
C LYS A 74 8.12 -7.13 16.71
N LYS A 75 9.34 -6.82 17.12
CA LYS A 75 10.53 -7.06 16.30
C LYS A 75 10.55 -8.58 16.06
N SER A 76 10.13 -9.02 14.89
CA SER A 76 10.53 -10.34 14.42
C SER A 76 12.01 -10.23 14.09
N ASP A 77 12.85 -10.87 14.92
CA ASP A 77 14.19 -11.25 14.55
C ASP A 77 14.10 -12.04 13.24
N THR A 78 14.55 -11.44 12.15
CA THR A 78 14.87 -12.16 10.91
C THR A 78 16.09 -11.48 10.34
N ALA A 79 17.23 -11.77 10.98
CA ALA A 79 18.55 -11.59 10.42
C ALA A 79 19.28 -12.95 10.50
N GLN A 80 19.99 -13.27 9.43
CA GLN A 80 20.95 -14.36 9.21
C GLN A 80 20.42 -15.75 8.82
N GLU A 81 20.42 -15.98 7.50
CA GLU A 81 21.35 -16.91 6.81
C GLU A 81 21.82 -16.09 5.56
N GLU A 82 23.05 -15.56 5.42
CA GLU A 82 24.37 -16.23 5.24
C GLU A 82 24.26 -17.33 4.16
N GLU A 83 25.05 -17.49 3.10
CA GLU A 83 26.31 -16.94 2.61
C GLU A 83 26.59 -17.61 1.24
N SER A 84 27.34 -16.95 0.34
CA SER A 84 28.38 -17.54 -0.54
C SER A 84 28.13 -18.85 -1.32
N THR A 85 27.90 -18.73 -2.64
CA THR A 85 28.43 -19.58 -3.75
C THR A 85 27.88 -19.00 -5.08
N VAL A 86 28.58 -18.67 -6.17
CA VAL A 86 29.91 -19.04 -6.65
C VAL A 86 30.45 -17.97 -7.60
N ASP A 87 31.73 -17.69 -7.42
CA ASP A 87 32.73 -17.31 -8.42
C ASP A 87 32.46 -17.87 -9.84
N SER A 88 32.49 -17.01 -10.86
CA SER A 88 32.58 -17.41 -12.27
C SER A 88 33.55 -16.50 -13.02
N ALA A 89 34.82 -16.88 -13.01
CA ALA A 89 35.84 -16.48 -13.99
C ALA A 89 35.93 -17.56 -15.10
N PRO A 90 36.72 -17.43 -16.20
CA PRO A 90 37.45 -16.27 -16.74
C PRO A 90 37.26 -16.08 -18.28
N THR A 91 38.03 -15.16 -18.86
CA THR A 91 38.60 -15.17 -20.24
C THR A 91 37.84 -14.40 -21.33
N SER A 92 38.38 -13.25 -21.73
CA SER A 92 38.93 -13.11 -23.09
C SER A 92 39.86 -11.90 -23.16
N GLU A 93 41.14 -12.16 -23.36
CA GLU A 93 42.11 -11.20 -23.89
C GLU A 93 41.54 -10.51 -25.14
N HIS A 94 41.74 -9.19 -25.23
CA HIS A 94 41.73 -8.48 -26.50
C HIS A 94 43.04 -7.72 -26.61
N GLN A 95 44.00 -8.34 -27.30
CA GLN A 95 45.08 -7.63 -27.97
C GLN A 95 44.50 -6.93 -29.19
N HIS A 96 44.91 -5.68 -29.43
CA HIS A 96 45.48 -5.21 -30.69
C HIS A 96 45.99 -3.77 -30.52
#